data_AF-A0A150VBC7-F1
#
_entry.id   AF-A0A150VBC7-F1
#
_cell.length_a   1.000
_cell.length_b   1.000
_cell.length_c   1.000
_cell.angle_alpha   90.00
_cell.angle_beta   90.00
_cell.angle_gamma   90.00
#
_symmetry.space_group_name_H-M   'P 1'
#
loop_
_entity.id
_entity.type
_entity.pdbx_description
1 polymer ?
#
loop_
_entity_poly.entity_id
_entity_poly.type
_entity_poly.pdbx_seq_one_letter_code
_entity_poly.pdbx_strand_id
1 'polypeptide(L)'
;MVRWKKNKYKWNRLLFDITWNNYSVKWKVIDATDYGCPSARERLIILAACPGHPVPNFPSPYSGPKTTVWDALVRKPRDCDIEPHMLQGCEISKNGNRGVLDKPHQYTITCSGGDGNHHPFEDRGYDVQELALLMDFAPQRKFAPATKTALLRQLGNAVPPTLMHCIYKEMHKSLDEGEVEIAMWLAEACKPEGEETRVRKRRPQDAEADDNQDLVFVAENTKKTKVEIVLDDGNEVVMDNSSNEVIVLD
;
A
#
# COMPACT_ATOMS: atom_id res chain seq x y z
N MET A 1 -11.04 -1.39 -12.27
CA MET A 1 -10.02 -2.42 -12.02
C MET A 1 -8.81 -2.25 -12.94
N VAL A 2 -7.59 -2.17 -12.38
CA VAL A 2 -6.34 -2.06 -13.15
C VAL A 2 -6.10 -3.39 -13.89
N ARG A 3 -6.27 -3.39 -15.22
CA ARG A 3 -6.21 -4.59 -16.05
C ARG A 3 -4.77 -4.94 -16.46
N TRP A 4 -3.84 -5.03 -15.50
CA TRP A 4 -2.45 -5.40 -15.80
C TRP A 4 -2.37 -6.80 -16.45
N LYS A 5 -3.22 -7.73 -16.01
CA LYS A 5 -3.39 -9.06 -16.63
C LYS A 5 -3.83 -9.03 -18.10
N LYS A 6 -4.54 -7.98 -18.54
CA LYS A 6 -5.00 -7.83 -19.94
C LYS A 6 -3.89 -7.31 -20.85
N ASN A 7 -3.00 -6.47 -20.32
CA ASN A 7 -1.91 -5.84 -21.07
C ASN A 7 -0.55 -6.37 -20.61
N LYS A 8 -0.38 -7.69 -20.67
CA LYS A 8 0.83 -8.38 -20.18
C LYS A 8 2.12 -7.82 -20.76
N TYR A 9 2.13 -7.45 -22.04
CA TYR A 9 3.31 -6.87 -22.68
C TYR A 9 3.77 -5.57 -22.00
N LYS A 10 2.86 -4.63 -21.76
CA LYS A 10 3.18 -3.36 -21.09
C LYS A 10 3.61 -3.57 -19.64
N TRP A 11 2.96 -4.51 -18.97
CA TRP A 11 3.30 -4.90 -17.60
C TRP A 11 4.70 -5.49 -17.50
N ASN A 12 5.00 -6.47 -18.35
CA ASN A 12 6.31 -7.12 -18.39
C ASN A 12 7.41 -6.14 -18.79
N ARG A 13 7.13 -5.20 -19.70
CA ARG A 13 8.08 -4.15 -20.05
C ARG A 13 8.40 -3.24 -18.86
N LEU A 14 7.39 -2.82 -18.10
CA LEU A 14 7.59 -2.02 -16.89
C LEU A 14 8.43 -2.77 -15.85
N LEU A 15 8.10 -4.03 -15.58
CA LEU A 15 8.88 -4.85 -14.65
C LEU A 15 10.32 -5.02 -15.13
N PHE A 16 10.50 -5.30 -16.41
CA PHE A 16 11.83 -5.39 -17.03
C PHE A 16 12.62 -4.10 -16.85
N ASP A 17 12.03 -2.94 -17.11
CA ASP A 17 12.72 -1.65 -16.95
C ASP A 17 13.14 -1.42 -15.49
N ILE A 18 12.36 -1.87 -14.50
CA ILE A 18 12.71 -1.78 -13.07
C ILE A 18 13.85 -2.74 -12.72
N THR A 19 13.73 -4.01 -13.08
CA THR A 19 14.72 -5.04 -12.77
C THR A 19 16.03 -4.85 -13.53
N TRP A 20 15.97 -4.29 -14.75
CA TRP A 20 17.15 -3.93 -15.54
C TRP A 20 17.98 -2.83 -14.87
N ASN A 21 17.37 -2.01 -14.01
CA ASN A 21 18.07 -1.05 -13.16
C ASN A 21 18.46 -1.65 -11.79
N ASN A 22 18.44 -2.97 -11.65
CA ASN A 22 18.75 -3.74 -10.44
C ASN A 22 17.86 -3.42 -9.23
N TYR A 23 16.64 -2.92 -9.44
CA TYR A 23 15.70 -2.75 -8.33
C TYR A 23 14.98 -4.07 -8.05
N SER A 24 14.89 -4.42 -6.77
CA SER A 24 13.97 -5.45 -6.31
C SER A 24 12.56 -4.88 -6.21
N VAL A 25 11.54 -5.62 -6.63
CA VAL A 25 10.17 -5.11 -6.80
C VAL A 25 9.11 -6.05 -6.24
N LYS A 26 8.12 -5.48 -5.57
CA LYS A 26 6.90 -6.15 -5.10
C LYS A 26 5.68 -5.36 -5.58
N TRP A 27 4.59 -6.03 -5.92
CA TRP A 27 3.35 -5.35 -6.30
C TRP A 27 2.11 -6.00 -5.71
N LYS A 28 1.08 -5.21 -5.48
CA LYS A 28 -0.20 -5.71 -4.97
C LYS A 28 -1.35 -4.80 -5.43
N VAL A 29 -2.49 -5.42 -5.73
CA VAL A 29 -3.75 -4.67 -5.89
C VAL A 29 -4.39 -4.54 -4.52
N ILE A 30 -4.63 -3.30 -4.10
CA ILE A 30 -5.13 -2.96 -2.78
C ILE A 30 -6.42 -2.14 -2.94
N ASP A 31 -7.47 -2.51 -2.21
CA ASP A 31 -8.64 -1.65 -2.01
C ASP A 31 -8.43 -0.76 -0.79
N ALA A 32 -8.67 0.55 -0.95
CA ALA A 32 -8.52 1.52 0.11
C ALA A 32 -9.51 1.31 1.28
N THR A 33 -10.67 0.66 1.04
CA THR A 33 -11.65 0.43 2.11
C THR A 33 -11.13 -0.49 3.21
N ASP A 34 -10.21 -1.38 2.86
CA ASP A 34 -9.55 -2.28 3.81
C ASP A 34 -8.55 -1.53 4.71
N TYR A 35 -8.25 -0.27 4.42
CA TYR A 35 -7.32 0.59 5.18
C TYR A 35 -8.04 1.80 5.79
N GLY A 36 -9.37 1.74 5.93
CA GLY A 36 -10.15 2.78 6.59
C GLY A 36 -10.64 3.92 5.69
N CYS A 37 -10.43 3.84 4.37
CA CYS A 37 -11.01 4.80 3.44
C CYS A 37 -12.54 4.59 3.34
N PRO A 38 -13.35 5.65 3.48
CA PRO A 38 -14.81 5.56 3.39
C PRO A 38 -15.32 5.37 1.95
N SER A 39 -14.44 5.30 0.93
CA SER A 39 -14.80 5.03 -0.47
C SER A 39 -13.99 3.87 -1.06
N ALA A 40 -14.68 3.03 -1.85
CA ALA A 40 -14.11 1.95 -2.64
C ALA A 40 -13.13 2.48 -3.68
N ARG A 41 -11.86 2.07 -3.58
CA ARG A 41 -10.80 2.54 -4.47
C ARG A 41 -9.68 1.52 -4.57
N GLU A 42 -9.82 0.62 -5.54
CA GLU A 42 -8.78 -0.34 -5.88
C GLU A 42 -7.64 0.31 -6.68
N ARG A 43 -6.40 0.13 -6.23
CA ARG A 43 -5.18 0.59 -6.91
C ARG A 43 -4.14 -0.50 -6.98
N LEU A 44 -3.40 -0.54 -8.09
CA LEU A 44 -2.19 -1.33 -8.21
C LEU A 44 -1.04 -0.51 -7.61
N ILE A 45 -0.42 -1.03 -6.56
CA ILE A 45 0.73 -0.43 -5.90
C ILE A 45 1.96 -1.26 -6.24
N ILE A 46 3.04 -0.59 -6.60
CA ILE A 46 4.35 -1.20 -6.89
C ILE A 46 5.34 -0.56 -5.92
N LEU A 47 6.03 -1.38 -5.16
CA LEU A 47 7.11 -1.00 -4.26
C LEU A 47 8.41 -1.51 -4.87
N ALA A 48 9.40 -0.64 -4.97
CA ALA A 48 10.72 -0.99 -5.49
C ALA A 48 11.79 -0.46 -4.54
N ALA A 49 12.84 -1.24 -4.31
CA ALA A 49 13.98 -0.87 -3.49
C ALA A 49 15.29 -1.05 -4.26
N CYS A 50 16.26 -0.17 -4.00
CA CYS A 50 17.61 -0.28 -4.56
C CYS A 50 18.30 -1.56 -4.06
N PRO A 51 19.34 -2.03 -4.76
CA PRO A 51 20.24 -3.06 -4.25
C PRO A 51 20.73 -2.72 -2.83
N GLY A 52 20.83 -3.73 -1.97
CA GLY A 52 21.26 -3.58 -0.58
C GLY A 52 20.22 -3.00 0.37
N HIS A 53 18.99 -2.71 -0.08
CA HIS A 53 17.87 -2.37 0.80
C HIS A 53 16.76 -3.43 0.69
N PRO A 54 16.17 -3.86 1.82
CA PRO A 54 15.03 -4.76 1.78
C PRO A 54 13.84 -4.07 1.11
N VAL A 55 13.08 -4.82 0.29
CA VAL A 55 11.85 -4.29 -0.28
C VAL A 55 10.77 -4.26 0.80
N PRO A 56 10.10 -3.11 1.02
CA PRO A 56 9.09 -3.01 2.06
C PRO A 56 7.92 -3.96 1.83
N ASN A 57 7.40 -4.49 2.92
CA ASN A 57 6.21 -5.32 2.90
C ASN A 57 4.96 -4.47 2.71
N PHE A 58 3.89 -5.10 2.18
CA PHE A 58 2.60 -4.43 2.14
C PHE A 58 1.95 -4.43 3.54
N PRO A 59 1.30 -3.34 3.94
CA PRO A 59 0.62 -3.28 5.23
C PRO A 59 -0.48 -4.34 5.30
N SER A 60 -0.73 -4.86 6.50
CA SER A 60 -1.88 -5.72 6.75
C SER A 60 -3.17 -4.89 6.70
N PRO A 61 -4.28 -5.44 6.16
CA PRO A 61 -5.59 -4.80 6.24
C PRO A 61 -5.97 -4.42 7.67
N TYR A 62 -6.75 -3.35 7.82
CA TYR A 62 -7.31 -2.95 9.09
C TYR A 62 -8.30 -4.01 9.60
N SER A 63 -8.10 -4.48 10.82
CA SER A 63 -8.91 -5.57 11.41
C SER A 63 -10.25 -5.10 12.01
N GLY A 64 -10.49 -3.79 12.08
CA GLY A 64 -11.70 -3.23 12.70
C GLY A 64 -12.86 -3.04 11.70
N PRO A 65 -13.97 -2.42 12.15
CA PRO A 65 -15.08 -2.09 11.27
C PRO A 65 -14.64 -1.10 10.19
N LYS A 66 -15.17 -1.27 8.97
CA LYS A 66 -14.89 -0.36 7.85
C LYS A 66 -15.53 1.00 8.10
N THR A 67 -14.80 2.07 7.79
CA THR A 67 -15.32 3.44 7.84
C THR A 67 -16.51 3.59 6.90
N THR A 68 -17.63 4.05 7.45
CA THR A 68 -18.87 4.22 6.70
C THR A 68 -18.96 5.62 6.07
N VAL A 69 -19.91 5.80 5.14
CA VAL A 69 -20.24 7.14 4.62
C VAL A 69 -20.68 8.06 5.76
N TRP A 70 -21.46 7.54 6.71
CA TRP A 70 -21.87 8.30 7.90
C TRP A 70 -20.66 8.80 8.70
N ASP A 71 -19.69 7.92 8.98
CA ASP A 71 -18.50 8.29 9.75
C ASP A 71 -17.69 9.41 9.05
N ALA A 72 -17.69 9.46 7.72
CA ALA A 72 -17.04 10.52 6.97
C ALA A 72 -17.82 11.84 7.02
N LEU A 73 -19.13 11.79 6.80
CA LEU A 73 -19.98 12.99 6.73
C LEU A 73 -20.19 13.66 8.09
N VAL A 74 -20.26 12.90 9.19
CA VAL A 74 -20.36 13.47 10.55
C VAL A 74 -19.15 14.33 10.91
N ARG A 75 -17.98 14.08 10.29
CA ARG A 75 -16.76 14.86 10.48
C ARG A 75 -16.75 16.18 9.68
N LYS A 76 -17.77 16.45 8.85
CA LYS A 76 -17.84 17.68 8.07
C LYS A 76 -17.92 18.89 9.01
N PRO A 77 -17.04 19.91 8.84
CA PRO A 77 -17.17 21.17 9.56
C PRO A 77 -18.49 21.85 9.20
N ARG A 78 -18.91 22.83 10.00
CA ARG A 78 -20.08 23.65 9.66
C ARG A 78 -19.78 24.43 8.39
N ASP A 79 -20.80 24.65 7.57
CA ASP A 79 -20.65 25.36 6.30
C ASP A 79 -20.05 26.78 6.46
N CYS A 80 -20.28 27.45 7.60
CA CYS A 80 -19.66 28.75 7.90
C CYS A 80 -18.14 28.71 8.09
N ASP A 81 -17.59 27.55 8.43
CA ASP A 81 -16.16 27.32 8.66
C ASP A 81 -15.46 26.76 7.41
N ILE A 82 -16.22 26.50 6.33
CA ILE A 82 -15.72 25.94 5.07
C ILE A 82 -15.52 27.06 4.05
N GLU A 83 -14.40 26.98 3.34
CA GLU A 83 -14.11 27.91 2.24
C GLU A 83 -15.19 27.83 1.15
N PRO A 84 -15.73 28.95 0.64
CA PRO A 84 -16.87 28.93 -0.30
C PRO A 84 -16.66 28.10 -1.56
N HIS A 85 -15.41 28.01 -2.04
CA HIS A 85 -15.07 27.20 -3.21
C HIS A 85 -15.19 25.69 -2.95
N MET A 86 -15.17 25.23 -1.70
CA MET A 86 -15.36 23.82 -1.33
C MET A 86 -16.83 23.42 -1.20
N LEU A 87 -17.74 24.39 -1.12
CA LEU A 87 -19.19 24.15 -1.06
C LEU A 87 -19.84 24.04 -2.46
N GLN A 88 -19.03 24.00 -3.53
CA GLN A 88 -19.52 23.78 -4.90
C GLN A 88 -20.05 22.35 -5.07
N GLY A 89 -21.00 22.14 -5.97
CA GLY A 89 -21.43 20.79 -6.40
C GLY A 89 -22.75 20.27 -5.83
N CYS A 90 -23.41 21.04 -4.95
CA CYS A 90 -24.77 20.80 -4.42
C CYS A 90 -25.90 20.90 -5.46
N GLU A 91 -25.66 20.46 -6.69
CA GLU A 91 -26.69 20.47 -7.75
C GLU A 91 -27.82 19.52 -7.34
N ILE A 92 -29.06 20.01 -7.50
CA ILE A 92 -30.28 19.27 -7.14
C ILE A 92 -30.33 17.96 -7.94
N SER A 93 -30.49 16.85 -7.24
CA SER A 93 -30.68 15.53 -7.85
C SER A 93 -31.96 14.91 -7.29
N LYS A 94 -33.07 15.07 -8.02
CA LYS A 94 -34.40 14.60 -7.58
C LYS A 94 -34.63 13.10 -7.79
N ASN A 95 -33.79 12.46 -8.61
CA ASN A 95 -34.01 11.08 -9.09
C ASN A 95 -32.83 10.14 -8.78
N GLY A 96 -31.96 10.53 -7.85
CA GLY A 96 -30.83 9.70 -7.44
C GLY A 96 -31.23 8.65 -6.41
N ASN A 97 -30.70 7.43 -6.54
CA ASN A 97 -30.71 6.49 -5.42
C ASN A 97 -29.88 7.09 -4.28
N ARG A 98 -30.54 7.40 -3.15
CA ARG A 98 -29.88 7.92 -1.95
C ARG A 98 -28.76 6.96 -1.52
N GLY A 99 -27.61 7.51 -1.16
CA GLY A 99 -26.45 6.74 -0.74
C GLY A 99 -26.74 5.89 0.50
N VAL A 100 -26.11 4.71 0.59
CA VAL A 100 -26.18 3.85 1.78
C VAL A 100 -25.23 4.39 2.85
N LEU A 101 -25.75 4.70 4.03
CA LEU A 101 -25.01 5.33 5.13
C LEU A 101 -24.09 4.37 5.87
N ASP A 102 -24.59 3.18 6.20
CA ASP A 102 -23.90 2.20 7.07
C ASP A 102 -22.81 1.40 6.34
N LYS A 103 -22.50 1.76 5.10
CA LYS A 103 -21.51 1.09 4.28
C LYS A 103 -20.51 2.12 3.76
N PRO A 104 -19.28 1.70 3.44
CA PRO A 104 -18.39 2.52 2.63
C PRO A 104 -19.07 2.87 1.31
N HIS A 105 -18.74 4.03 0.76
CA HIS A 105 -19.18 4.47 -0.54
C HIS A 105 -18.72 3.45 -1.59
N GLN A 106 -19.69 2.86 -2.29
CA GLN A 106 -19.46 1.70 -3.17
C GLN A 106 -18.70 2.05 -4.45
N TYR A 107 -18.69 3.33 -4.83
CA TYR A 107 -18.06 3.81 -6.04
C TYR A 107 -16.79 4.58 -5.71
N THR A 108 -15.88 4.60 -6.67
CA THR A 108 -14.68 5.43 -6.58
C THR A 108 -15.02 6.86 -6.98
N ILE A 109 -14.68 7.83 -6.14
CA ILE A 109 -14.78 9.25 -6.51
C ILE A 109 -13.85 9.54 -7.69
N THR A 110 -14.40 10.12 -8.76
CA THR A 110 -13.67 10.37 -10.02
C THR A 110 -13.63 11.86 -10.39
N CYS A 111 -12.82 12.19 -11.40
CA CYS A 111 -12.61 13.56 -11.87
C CYS A 111 -13.86 14.25 -12.44
N SER A 112 -14.89 13.49 -12.80
CA SER A 112 -16.16 13.97 -13.36
C SER A 112 -17.35 13.69 -12.44
N GLY A 113 -17.09 13.52 -11.14
CA GLY A 113 -18.07 13.03 -10.17
C GLY A 113 -18.06 11.51 -10.14
N GLY A 114 -18.44 10.85 -11.23
CA GLY A 114 -18.62 9.38 -11.25
C GLY A 114 -20.01 8.97 -10.74
N ASP A 115 -20.18 7.70 -10.40
CA ASP A 115 -21.48 7.15 -10.01
C ASP A 115 -21.73 7.24 -8.50
N GLY A 116 -23.01 7.28 -8.11
CA GLY A 116 -23.41 7.21 -6.70
C GLY A 116 -23.23 8.49 -5.88
N ASN A 117 -22.93 9.63 -6.51
CA ASN A 117 -22.69 10.91 -5.82
C ASN A 117 -23.96 11.62 -5.35
N HIS A 118 -24.86 10.89 -4.68
CA HIS A 118 -26.10 11.42 -4.14
C HIS A 118 -25.99 11.55 -2.63
N HIS A 119 -26.30 12.75 -2.12
CA HIS A 119 -26.31 12.99 -0.68
C HIS A 119 -27.38 12.10 -0.02
N PRO A 120 -27.06 11.43 1.11
CA PRO A 120 -27.97 10.47 1.72
C PRO A 120 -29.21 11.12 2.36
N PHE A 121 -29.12 12.40 2.76
CA PHE A 121 -30.19 13.12 3.48
C PHE A 121 -30.90 14.18 2.66
N GLU A 122 -30.26 14.71 1.61
CA GLU A 122 -30.73 15.88 0.88
C GLU A 122 -30.88 15.53 -0.60
N ASP A 123 -31.82 16.17 -1.31
CA ASP A 123 -32.06 15.94 -2.74
C ASP A 123 -31.04 16.69 -3.61
N ARG A 124 -29.74 16.51 -3.31
CA ARG A 124 -28.59 17.09 -3.99
C ARG A 124 -27.43 16.11 -4.12
N GLY A 125 -26.46 16.45 -4.96
CA GLY A 125 -25.16 15.79 -4.96
C GLY A 125 -24.29 16.18 -3.76
N TYR A 126 -23.21 15.43 -3.54
CA TYR A 126 -22.19 15.81 -2.57
C TYR A 126 -21.50 17.11 -2.98
N ASP A 127 -21.20 17.96 -2.01
CA ASP A 127 -20.30 19.09 -2.21
C ASP A 127 -18.83 18.63 -2.29
N VAL A 128 -17.94 19.52 -2.73
CA VAL A 128 -16.52 19.18 -2.87
C VAL A 128 -15.88 18.84 -1.52
N GLN A 129 -16.33 19.44 -0.41
CA GLN A 129 -15.82 19.13 0.93
C GLN A 129 -16.22 17.71 1.37
N GLU A 130 -17.46 17.30 1.15
CA GLU A 130 -17.98 15.96 1.41
C GLU A 130 -17.24 14.93 0.55
N LEU A 131 -17.00 15.22 -0.73
CA LEU A 131 -16.18 14.38 -1.60
C LEU A 131 -14.73 14.27 -1.12
N ALA A 132 -14.16 15.34 -0.54
CA ALA A 132 -12.83 15.31 0.05
C ALA A 132 -12.79 14.39 1.28
N LEU A 133 -13.81 14.45 2.15
CA LEU A 133 -13.94 13.55 3.30
C LEU A 133 -14.13 12.09 2.86
N LEU A 134 -14.90 11.85 1.80
CA LEU A 134 -15.06 10.52 1.20
C LEU A 134 -13.77 9.99 0.55
N MET A 135 -12.90 10.89 0.11
CA MET A 135 -11.53 10.61 -0.33
C MET A 135 -10.51 10.58 0.81
N ASP A 136 -11.00 10.54 2.06
CA ASP A 136 -10.21 10.39 3.28
C ASP A 136 -9.27 11.57 3.57
N PHE A 137 -9.58 12.76 3.06
CA PHE A 137 -8.90 13.97 3.49
C PHE A 137 -9.38 14.42 4.86
N ALA A 138 -8.46 14.96 5.66
CA ALA A 138 -8.79 15.54 6.95
C ALA A 138 -9.78 16.72 6.78
N PRO A 139 -10.75 16.91 7.70
CA PRO A 139 -11.75 17.98 7.61
C PRO A 139 -11.16 19.39 7.42
N GLN A 140 -10.02 19.65 8.06
CA GLN A 140 -9.28 20.91 8.03
C GLN A 140 -8.34 21.05 6.82
N ARG A 141 -8.32 20.08 5.90
CA ARG A 141 -7.47 20.13 4.71
C ARG A 141 -7.90 21.30 3.82
N LYS A 142 -7.01 22.27 3.66
CA LYS A 142 -7.23 23.40 2.75
C LYS A 142 -6.93 23.01 1.31
N PHE A 143 -7.81 23.40 0.40
CA PHE A 143 -7.59 23.33 -1.05
C PHE A 143 -7.41 24.75 -1.59
N ALA A 144 -6.65 24.89 -2.66
CA ALA A 144 -6.50 26.19 -3.31
C ALA A 144 -7.82 26.58 -3.99
N PRO A 145 -8.23 27.86 -3.96
CA PRO A 145 -9.41 28.32 -4.66
C PRO A 145 -9.38 27.92 -6.13
N ALA A 146 -10.38 27.16 -6.57
CA ALA A 146 -10.47 26.62 -7.92
C ALA A 146 -11.91 26.29 -8.31
N THR A 147 -12.13 26.02 -9.59
CA THR A 147 -13.44 25.59 -10.10
C THR A 147 -13.79 24.18 -9.61
N LYS A 148 -15.08 23.87 -9.49
CA LYS A 148 -15.59 22.51 -9.19
C LYS A 148 -14.84 21.43 -9.99
N THR A 149 -14.75 21.59 -11.31
CA THR A 149 -14.07 20.64 -12.19
C THR A 149 -12.59 20.45 -11.84
N ALA A 150 -11.87 21.52 -11.51
CA ALA A 150 -10.47 21.43 -11.12
C ALA A 150 -10.30 20.72 -9.77
N LEU A 151 -11.17 20.99 -8.80
CA LEU A 151 -11.17 20.34 -7.49
C LEU A 151 -11.51 18.85 -7.61
N LEU A 152 -12.57 18.51 -8.35
CA LEU A 152 -12.94 17.10 -8.60
C LEU A 152 -11.80 16.35 -9.28
N ARG A 153 -11.06 16.98 -10.20
CA ARG A 153 -9.87 16.38 -10.81
C ARG A 153 -8.75 16.15 -9.79
N GLN A 154 -8.53 17.06 -8.84
CA GLN A 154 -7.56 16.87 -7.77
C GLN A 154 -7.97 15.70 -6.87
N LEU A 155 -9.23 15.67 -6.40
CA LEU A 155 -9.74 14.60 -5.55
C LEU A 155 -9.76 13.25 -6.26
N GLY A 156 -10.28 13.18 -7.48
CA GLY A 156 -10.42 11.96 -8.26
C GLY A 156 -9.08 11.31 -8.60
N ASN A 157 -8.02 12.10 -8.81
CA ASN A 157 -6.67 11.61 -9.08
C ASN A 157 -5.87 11.29 -7.80
N ALA A 158 -6.20 11.89 -6.66
CA ALA A 158 -5.45 11.72 -5.43
C ALA A 158 -5.45 10.27 -4.93
N VAL A 159 -4.43 9.93 -4.14
CA VAL A 159 -4.38 8.68 -3.37
C VAL A 159 -4.95 8.98 -1.97
N PRO A 160 -5.84 8.12 -1.42
CA PRO A 160 -6.37 8.30 -0.08
C PRO A 160 -5.25 8.41 0.97
N PRO A 161 -5.25 9.45 1.83
CA PRO A 161 -4.20 9.68 2.81
C PRO A 161 -3.94 8.50 3.77
N THR A 162 -4.97 7.85 4.33
CA THR A 162 -4.79 6.75 5.30
C THR A 162 -4.15 5.53 4.66
N LEU A 163 -4.56 5.17 3.43
CA LEU A 163 -3.91 4.09 2.68
C LEU A 163 -2.42 4.38 2.50
N MET A 164 -2.09 5.60 2.07
CA MET A 164 -0.69 5.97 1.84
C MET A 164 0.10 6.05 3.14
N HIS A 165 -0.52 6.49 4.24
CA HIS A 165 0.08 6.48 5.58
C HIS A 165 0.46 5.06 6.03
N CYS A 166 -0.43 4.07 5.83
CA CYS A 166 -0.13 2.67 6.13
C CYS A 166 1.05 2.13 5.30
N ILE A 167 1.09 2.47 4.00
CA ILE A 167 2.20 2.07 3.13
C ILE A 167 3.51 2.73 3.58
N TYR A 168 3.50 4.03 3.87
CA TYR A 168 4.68 4.75 4.34
C TYR A 168 5.22 4.21 5.66
N LYS A 169 4.36 3.73 6.55
CA LYS A 169 4.79 3.11 7.81
C LYS A 169 5.63 1.85 7.57
N GLU A 170 5.21 1.00 6.64
CA GLU A 170 6.01 -0.18 6.25
C GLU A 170 7.28 0.20 5.50
N MET A 171 7.25 1.25 4.67
CA MET A 171 8.45 1.78 4.01
C MET A 171 9.47 2.28 5.03
N HIS A 172 9.04 3.05 6.03
CA HIS A 172 9.92 3.54 7.10
C HIS A 172 10.55 2.40 7.87
N LYS A 173 9.76 1.40 8.29
CA LYS A 173 10.27 0.21 8.97
C LYS A 173 11.34 -0.51 8.15
N SER A 174 11.11 -0.67 6.85
CA SER A 174 12.06 -1.33 5.94
C SER A 174 13.36 -0.53 5.76
N LEU A 175 13.28 0.80 5.78
CA LEU A 175 14.46 1.67 5.74
C LEU A 175 15.27 1.54 7.04
N ASP A 176 14.61 1.59 8.20
CA ASP A 176 15.26 1.43 9.50
C ASP A 176 15.96 0.06 9.61
N GLU A 177 15.31 -1.02 9.14
CA GLU A 177 15.89 -2.36 9.09
C GLU A 177 17.12 -2.43 8.16
N GLY A 178 17.05 -1.77 6.99
CA GLY A 178 18.18 -1.68 6.07
C GLY A 178 19.37 -0.91 6.63
N GLU A 179 19.13 0.20 7.34
CA GLU A 179 20.19 0.97 8.00
C GLU A 179 20.90 0.15 9.07
N VAL A 180 20.16 -0.65 9.85
CA VAL A 180 20.73 -1.57 10.86
C VAL A 180 21.57 -2.65 10.21
N GLU A 181 21.09 -3.27 9.12
CA GLU A 181 21.84 -4.31 8.39
C GLU A 181 23.15 -3.77 7.82
N ILE A 182 23.11 -2.60 7.18
CA ILE A 182 24.31 -1.93 6.65
C ILE A 182 25.29 -1.60 7.78
N ALA A 183 24.80 -1.10 8.92
CA ALA A 183 25.65 -0.80 10.07
C ALA A 183 26.33 -2.07 10.63
N MET A 184 25.62 -3.20 10.68
CA MET A 184 26.19 -4.49 11.09
C MET A 184 27.28 -4.96 10.12
N TRP A 185 27.06 -4.82 8.81
CA TRP A 185 28.05 -5.20 7.80
C TRP A 185 29.32 -4.34 7.89
N LEU A 186 29.17 -3.03 8.08
CA LEU A 186 30.30 -2.11 8.27
C LEU A 186 31.10 -2.44 9.54
N ALA A 187 30.40 -2.78 10.64
CA ALA A 187 31.05 -3.18 11.87
C ALA A 187 31.85 -4.49 11.73
N GLU A 188 31.33 -5.46 10.97
CA GLU A 188 32.04 -6.70 10.66
C GLU A 188 33.28 -6.44 9.79
N ALA A 189 33.14 -5.62 8.74
CA ALA A 189 34.21 -5.29 7.82
C ALA A 189 35.36 -4.50 8.46
N CYS A 190 35.09 -3.76 9.54
CA CYS A 190 36.11 -3.03 10.30
C CYS A 190 36.86 -3.88 11.35
N LYS A 191 36.53 -5.15 11.54
CA LYS A 191 37.28 -6.03 12.45
C LYS A 191 38.70 -6.26 11.91
N PRO A 192 39.75 -6.10 12.72
CA PRO A 192 41.12 -6.34 12.28
C PRO A 192 41.31 -7.81 11.88
N GLU A 193 41.98 -8.05 10.75
CA GLU A 193 42.34 -9.40 10.30
C GLU A 193 43.14 -10.12 11.40
N GLY A 194 42.53 -11.12 12.04
CA GLY A 194 43.17 -11.95 13.07
C GLY A 194 42.38 -12.14 14.36
N GLU A 195 41.29 -11.39 14.59
CA GLU A 195 40.43 -11.59 15.76
C GLU A 195 39.28 -12.55 15.43
N GLU A 196 39.60 -13.84 15.29
CA GLU A 196 38.58 -14.89 15.24
C GLU A 196 37.79 -14.87 16.56
N THR A 197 36.52 -14.48 16.50
CA THR A 197 35.59 -14.68 17.62
C THR A 197 35.42 -16.19 17.87
N ARG A 198 36.27 -16.76 18.73
CA ARG A 198 36.14 -18.15 19.19
C ARG A 198 34.85 -18.29 20.01
N VAL A 199 33.75 -18.60 19.33
CA VAL A 199 32.55 -19.12 19.99
C VAL A 199 32.88 -20.51 20.52
N ARG A 200 33.29 -20.61 21.79
CA ARG A 200 33.43 -21.89 22.49
C ARG A 200 32.03 -22.52 22.59
N LYS A 201 31.75 -23.53 21.76
CA LYS A 201 30.64 -24.46 22.01
C LYS A 201 30.86 -25.08 23.40
N ARG A 202 30.00 -24.75 24.35
CA ARG A 202 29.94 -25.48 25.62
C ARG A 202 29.54 -26.92 25.29
N ARG A 203 30.31 -27.90 25.75
CA ARG A 203 29.93 -29.31 25.65
C ARG A 203 28.69 -29.53 26.54
N PRO A 204 27.62 -30.17 26.03
CA PRO A 204 26.49 -30.57 26.85
C PRO A 204 26.88 -31.82 27.65
N GLN A 205 27.38 -31.61 28.86
CA GLN A 205 27.26 -32.58 29.94
C GLN A 205 26.60 -31.82 31.09
N ASP A 206 25.59 -32.43 31.67
CA ASP A 206 24.70 -31.91 32.72
C ASP A 206 23.49 -31.13 32.18
N ALA A 207 22.66 -31.84 31.41
CA ALA A 207 21.25 -31.52 31.26
C ALA A 207 20.49 -32.09 32.46
N GLU A 208 20.09 -31.24 33.40
CA GLU A 208 18.89 -31.46 34.21
C GLU A 208 17.78 -30.54 33.66
N ALA A 209 16.58 -31.12 33.56
CA ALA A 209 15.45 -30.62 32.79
C ALA A 209 14.90 -29.28 33.30
N ASP A 210 14.58 -28.39 32.36
CA ASP A 210 13.54 -27.37 32.52
C ASP A 210 12.62 -27.41 31.30
N ASP A 211 11.32 -27.48 31.56
CA ASP A 211 10.28 -27.94 30.65
C ASP A 211 9.81 -26.84 29.68
N ASN A 212 10.24 -27.03 28.43
CA ASN A 212 9.51 -26.82 27.17
C ASN A 212 9.14 -25.40 26.74
N GLN A 213 10.20 -24.69 26.35
CA GLN A 213 10.25 -23.98 25.08
C GLN A 213 9.98 -24.94 23.91
N ASP A 214 8.97 -24.66 23.08
CA ASP A 214 8.79 -25.39 21.82
C ASP A 214 9.83 -24.92 20.79
N LEU A 215 11.00 -25.56 20.83
CA LEU A 215 11.91 -25.66 19.71
C LEU A 215 11.30 -26.58 18.66
N VAL A 216 10.70 -26.00 17.63
CA VAL A 216 10.28 -26.75 16.44
C VAL A 216 11.36 -26.63 15.37
N PHE A 217 12.21 -27.66 15.31
CA PHE A 217 12.90 -28.04 14.07
C PHE A 217 11.89 -28.77 13.17
N VAL A 218 11.63 -28.27 11.97
CA VAL A 218 11.03 -29.09 10.89
C VAL A 218 11.81 -28.91 9.60
N ALA A 219 12.12 -30.07 9.04
CA ALA A 219 12.94 -30.36 7.90
C ALA A 219 12.40 -29.82 6.57
N GLU A 220 13.31 -29.81 5.61
CA GLU A 220 13.13 -29.97 4.16
C GLU A 220 11.68 -30.07 3.67
N ASN A 221 11.32 -29.13 2.79
CA ASN A 221 10.36 -29.44 1.74
C ASN A 221 10.95 -28.98 0.40
N THR A 222 11.69 -29.89 -0.22
CA THR A 222 12.03 -29.84 -1.63
C THR A 222 10.76 -30.02 -2.45
N LYS A 223 10.00 -28.95 -2.65
CA LYS A 223 9.25 -28.83 -3.91
C LYS A 223 10.25 -28.40 -4.97
N LYS A 224 10.78 -29.39 -5.69
CA LYS A 224 11.34 -29.20 -7.02
C LYS A 224 10.24 -28.60 -7.91
N THR A 225 10.09 -27.29 -7.88
CA THR A 225 9.43 -26.58 -8.97
C THR A 225 10.44 -26.61 -10.09
N LYS A 226 10.16 -27.40 -11.13
CA LYS A 226 10.98 -27.47 -12.34
C LYS A 226 10.93 -26.08 -12.98
N VAL A 227 11.95 -25.26 -12.73
CA VAL A 227 12.16 -23.99 -13.45
C VAL A 227 13.11 -24.32 -14.59
N GLU A 228 12.58 -24.38 -15.79
CA GLU A 228 13.33 -24.65 -17.02
C GLU A 228 13.12 -23.46 -17.94
N ILE A 229 14.07 -22.54 -18.02
CA ILE A 229 14.24 -21.67 -19.19
C ILE A 229 15.73 -21.37 -19.37
N VAL A 230 16.25 -21.84 -20.50
CA VAL A 230 17.59 -21.55 -21.05
C VAL A 230 17.52 -20.22 -21.78
N LEU A 231 18.43 -19.26 -21.52
CA LEU A 231 18.87 -18.28 -22.52
C LEU A 231 20.29 -17.77 -22.25
N ASP A 232 20.99 -17.57 -23.37
CA ASP A 232 22.29 -16.92 -23.57
C ASP A 232 22.44 -15.62 -22.77
N ASP A 233 23.69 -15.35 -22.38
CA ASP A 233 24.20 -14.07 -21.88
C ASP A 233 23.80 -13.65 -20.44
N GLY A 234 24.15 -14.51 -19.48
CA GLY A 234 24.92 -14.09 -18.29
C GLY A 234 24.24 -13.33 -17.14
N ASN A 235 22.96 -12.92 -17.23
CA ASN A 235 22.23 -12.29 -16.12
C ASN A 235 20.99 -13.12 -15.75
N GLU A 236 21.04 -13.79 -14.60
CA GLU A 236 19.91 -14.54 -14.05
C GLU A 236 18.85 -13.59 -13.48
N VAL A 237 17.65 -13.53 -14.08
CA VAL A 237 16.47 -12.89 -13.46
C VAL A 237 15.37 -13.94 -13.35
N VAL A 238 15.14 -14.41 -12.13
CA VAL A 238 14.08 -15.38 -11.80
C VAL A 238 12.75 -14.64 -11.69
N MET A 239 11.80 -14.92 -12.57
CA MET A 239 10.42 -14.45 -12.44
C MET A 239 9.49 -15.59 -12.03
N ASP A 240 9.14 -15.63 -10.75
CA ASP A 240 7.99 -16.41 -10.27
C ASP A 240 6.70 -15.60 -10.50
N ASN A 241 5.71 -16.20 -11.16
CA ASN A 241 4.38 -15.59 -11.36
C ASN A 241 3.38 -16.00 -10.27
N SER A 242 3.79 -16.82 -9.29
CA SER A 242 2.95 -17.26 -8.17
C SER A 242 3.08 -16.37 -6.93
N SER A 243 4.24 -15.75 -6.75
CA SER A 243 4.47 -14.64 -5.82
C SER A 243 4.50 -13.31 -6.59
N ASN A 244 3.81 -12.27 -6.11
CA ASN A 244 3.85 -10.94 -6.76
C ASN A 244 5.14 -10.18 -6.42
N GLU A 245 6.28 -10.87 -6.53
CA GLU A 245 7.59 -10.41 -6.09
C GLU A 245 8.66 -10.85 -7.09
N VAL A 246 9.58 -9.96 -7.43
CA VAL A 246 10.82 -10.29 -8.14
C VAL A 246 11.96 -9.68 -7.34
N ILE A 247 12.82 -10.56 -6.83
CA ILE A 247 14.00 -10.18 -6.06
C ILE A 247 15.20 -10.43 -6.97
N VAL A 248 15.99 -9.38 -7.19
CA VAL A 248 17.28 -9.50 -7.87
C VAL A 248 18.31 -9.82 -6.78
N LEU A 249 18.91 -11.00 -6.84
CA LEU A 249 20.01 -11.39 -5.96
C LEU A 249 21.33 -11.05 -6.66
N ASP A 250 22.26 -10.45 -5.93
CA ASP A 250 23.65 -10.26 -6.36
C ASP A 250 24.46 -11.56 -6.21
#